data_AF-A0A2D0IKY7-F1
#
_entry.id   AF-A0A2D0IKY7-F1
#
_cell.length_a   1.000
_cell.length_b   1.000
_cell.length_c   1.000
_cell.angle_alpha   90.00
_cell.angle_beta   90.00
_cell.angle_gamma   90.00
#
_symmetry.space_group_name_H-M   'P 1'
#
loop_
_entity.id
_entity.type
_entity.pdbx_description
1 polymer ?
#
loop_
_entity_poly.entity_id
_entity_poly.type
_entity_poly.pdbx_seq_one_letter_code
_entity_poly.pdbx_strand_id
1 'polypeptide(L)'
;MADKIYYSRGRDVYDITPEQRCAENTEQFIEQLITDTATAKKKQYFCAAMEQGEHPKGQDPKEKYPEKFQGIKNWRLSALAAKRRFASFDCDSFDSPKTFDALVSYLKKTFKGVLYTTFNYTADAPRCRFVIILDSEVDRTVGIHVCQMIAHGIETAIQQIAEEDLTSEWTPVIGWDESVYRAEQQCYLPIVNAVRRKTKSGEDVTDAIIHRLDGELVDVENYLAMAPLVSKTTPRPVQHYDSDTDLERWFEVDEHTLADLQVALFSPAMLAISEGGRQNWQRVIAALGSLKNTPYEDNAYQLALEWSEAGGAAFDAEHFEATWDTSRADLTSYKWIFSQAASLGWENPQILRPYLALEKVGFYMTEDGLMKNVEEGKGKVKSIVARKISAPFSVLGLTRDVYSDNWGKLISFKDSDRETKQFIVPNEQLHKPASDIIPNLSKLGFYIGTGMSRDLLGYLNITTAKERITLATSTGWFNDHLFVLPESTIGSSTSKVMYQLSGRKKSERSQLAQSESLEDWQKLISAKCAGNTRLVFSLCVAFAAPLLNVLGVDGGVFSLKGASTKGKSTAQHVAASVWGSGATTGGYSHSCNTTLVGIEVLATAHNDLPLILDELKSVNPKLVG
;
A
#
# COMPACT_ATOMS: atom_id res chain seq x y z
N MET A 1 -31.71 29.60 -2.91
CA MET A 1 -31.54 28.65 -1.79
C MET A 1 -30.26 27.80 -1.93
N ALA A 2 -29.49 27.91 -3.02
CA ALA A 2 -28.41 26.97 -3.36
C ALA A 2 -27.08 27.14 -2.60
N ASP A 3 -26.94 28.12 -1.69
CA ASP A 3 -25.65 28.38 -1.01
C ASP A 3 -25.56 27.90 0.44
N LYS A 4 -26.68 27.46 1.03
CA LYS A 4 -26.66 27.03 2.44
C LYS A 4 -25.85 25.76 2.63
N ILE A 5 -25.14 25.67 3.75
CA ILE A 5 -24.39 24.48 4.15
C ILE A 5 -24.90 24.01 5.51
N TYR A 6 -25.53 22.84 5.51
CA TYR A 6 -26.03 22.18 6.71
C TYR A 6 -24.97 21.24 7.28
N TYR A 7 -24.78 21.29 8.59
CA TYR A 7 -23.79 20.47 9.29
C TYR A 7 -24.22 20.26 10.74
N SER A 8 -23.64 19.28 11.43
CA SER A 8 -23.83 19.12 12.87
C SER A 8 -22.59 19.53 13.63
N ARG A 9 -22.76 20.11 14.82
CA ARG A 9 -21.69 20.37 15.79
C ARG A 9 -21.89 19.50 17.03
N GLY A 10 -20.90 18.70 17.37
CA GLY A 10 -20.95 17.89 18.59
C GLY A 10 -19.90 18.31 19.61
N ARG A 11 -20.22 18.05 20.88
CA ARG A 11 -19.44 18.56 22.01
C ARG A 11 -18.16 17.77 22.24
N ASP A 12 -18.21 16.45 22.11
CA ASP A 12 -17.07 15.55 22.30
C ASP A 12 -17.30 14.15 21.70
N VAL A 13 -16.33 13.26 21.88
CA VAL A 13 -16.35 11.88 21.34
C VAL A 13 -17.61 11.07 21.70
N TYR A 14 -18.26 11.35 22.83
CA TYR A 14 -19.43 10.61 23.30
C TYR A 14 -20.75 11.24 22.86
N ASP A 15 -20.70 12.38 22.18
CA ASP A 15 -21.90 13.05 21.69
C ASP A 15 -22.51 12.28 20.52
N ILE A 16 -23.67 11.68 20.77
CA ILE A 16 -24.45 10.87 19.82
C ILE A 16 -25.66 11.62 19.26
N THR A 17 -25.92 12.86 19.71
CA THR A 17 -27.02 13.71 19.23
C THR A 17 -26.50 15.14 19.04
N PRO A 18 -25.66 15.38 18.01
CA PRO A 18 -25.01 16.67 17.84
C PRO A 18 -26.02 17.78 17.46
N GLU A 19 -25.68 19.01 17.81
CA GLU A 19 -26.45 20.22 17.50
C GLU A 19 -26.48 20.42 15.98
N GLN A 20 -27.67 20.60 15.39
CA GLN A 20 -27.80 20.87 13.97
C GLN A 20 -27.58 22.36 13.68
N ARG A 21 -26.75 22.67 12.69
CA ARG A 21 -26.36 24.03 12.29
C ARG A 21 -26.53 24.24 10.80
N CYS A 22 -26.59 25.51 10.42
CA CYS A 22 -26.69 25.95 9.05
C CYS A 22 -25.85 27.21 8.88
N ALA A 23 -24.98 27.21 7.87
CA ALA A 23 -24.38 28.41 7.32
C ALA A 23 -25.19 28.88 6.12
N GLU A 24 -25.39 30.19 5.98
CA GLU A 24 -26.13 30.81 4.89
C GLU A 24 -25.39 30.75 3.56
N ASN A 25 -24.05 30.70 3.61
CA ASN A 25 -23.18 30.58 2.45
C ASN A 25 -21.83 29.93 2.80
N THR A 26 -21.03 29.65 1.78
CA THR A 26 -19.69 29.07 1.89
C THR A 26 -18.74 29.87 2.79
N GLU A 27 -18.76 31.21 2.70
CA GLU A 27 -17.86 32.06 3.50
C GLU A 27 -18.20 31.96 4.99
N GLN A 28 -19.49 31.98 5.33
CA GLN A 28 -19.93 31.83 6.70
C GLN A 28 -19.57 30.45 7.25
N PHE A 29 -19.67 29.39 6.46
CA PHE A 29 -19.28 28.05 6.89
C PHE A 29 -17.78 27.96 7.18
N ILE A 30 -16.94 28.49 6.28
CA ILE A 30 -15.48 28.55 6.48
C ILE A 30 -15.15 29.36 7.73
N GLU A 31 -15.76 30.54 7.90
CA GLU A 31 -15.55 31.39 9.07
C GLU A 31 -15.97 30.69 10.38
N GLN A 32 -17.08 29.95 10.36
CA GLN A 32 -17.50 29.14 11.50
C GLN A 32 -16.50 28.04 11.83
N LEU A 33 -15.92 27.34 10.84
CA LEU A 33 -14.90 26.32 11.10
C LEU A 33 -13.58 26.91 11.64
N ILE A 34 -13.24 28.14 11.25
CA ILE A 34 -12.06 28.86 11.75
C ILE A 34 -12.28 29.35 13.19
N THR A 35 -13.46 29.90 13.47
CA THR A 35 -13.78 30.52 14.77
C THR A 35 -14.22 29.50 15.82
N ASP A 36 -14.85 28.40 15.41
CA ASP A 36 -15.23 27.30 16.28
C ASP A 36 -13.97 26.50 16.64
N THR A 37 -13.32 26.90 17.72
CA THR A 37 -12.10 26.25 18.21
C THR A 37 -12.39 25.33 19.40
N ALA A 38 -11.47 24.39 19.63
CA ALA A 38 -11.45 23.53 20.79
C ALA A 38 -10.25 23.89 21.68
N THR A 39 -10.40 23.73 22.99
CA THR A 39 -9.28 23.92 23.93
C THR A 39 -8.59 22.61 24.29
N ALA A 40 -9.09 21.47 23.79
CA ALA A 40 -8.56 20.15 24.09
C ALA A 40 -8.86 19.14 22.98
N LYS A 41 -8.02 18.09 22.89
CA LYS A 41 -8.22 16.97 21.98
C LYS A 41 -9.55 16.26 22.25
N LYS A 42 -10.20 15.79 21.18
CA LYS A 42 -11.50 15.08 21.21
C LYS A 42 -12.67 15.91 21.74
N LYS A 43 -12.53 17.24 21.78
CA LYS A 43 -13.60 18.20 22.05
C LYS A 43 -13.93 18.96 20.79
N GLN A 44 -15.20 19.31 20.63
CA GLN A 44 -15.74 20.08 19.52
C GLN A 44 -15.41 19.46 18.15
N TYR A 45 -16.41 18.84 17.54
CA TYR A 45 -16.28 18.30 16.19
C TYR A 45 -17.45 18.80 15.34
N PHE A 46 -17.29 18.69 14.03
CA PHE A 46 -18.39 18.78 13.10
C PHE A 46 -18.50 17.49 12.28
N CYS A 47 -19.68 17.25 11.72
CA CYS A 47 -19.97 16.19 10.76
C CYS A 47 -21.12 16.66 9.86
N ALA A 48 -21.61 15.82 8.96
CA ALA A 48 -22.81 16.15 8.18
C ALA A 48 -24.00 16.48 9.09
N ALA A 49 -25.02 17.13 8.56
CA ALA A 49 -26.30 17.24 9.27
C ALA A 49 -26.88 15.83 9.48
N MET A 50 -27.62 15.65 10.57
CA MET A 50 -28.31 14.39 10.88
C MET A 50 -29.81 14.61 10.72
N GLU A 51 -30.47 13.73 9.98
CA GLU A 51 -31.93 13.65 9.92
C GLU A 51 -32.49 13.13 11.24
N GLN A 52 -33.77 13.40 11.49
CA GLN A 52 -34.46 12.87 12.66
C GLN A 52 -34.83 11.41 12.44
N GLY A 53 -34.51 10.56 13.42
CA GLY A 53 -34.87 9.15 13.39
C GLY A 53 -34.78 8.49 14.75
N GLU A 54 -35.06 7.19 14.80
CA GLU A 54 -34.89 6.38 16.00
C GLU A 54 -33.53 5.69 16.03
N HIS A 55 -33.01 5.43 17.22
CA HIS A 55 -31.74 4.74 17.39
C HIS A 55 -31.96 3.22 17.53
N PRO A 56 -31.31 2.36 16.71
CA PRO A 56 -31.55 0.91 16.71
C PRO A 56 -31.39 0.25 18.09
N LYS A 57 -30.38 0.68 18.86
CA LYS A 57 -30.16 0.21 20.24
C LYS A 57 -31.32 0.46 21.21
N GLY A 58 -32.20 1.42 20.94
CA GLY A 58 -33.37 1.66 21.79
C GLY A 58 -34.43 0.56 21.68
N GLN A 59 -34.39 -0.22 20.61
CA GLN A 59 -35.29 -1.34 20.34
C GLN A 59 -34.60 -2.71 20.51
N ASP A 60 -33.29 -2.74 20.79
CA ASP A 60 -32.52 -3.98 20.93
C ASP A 60 -32.76 -4.61 22.31
N PRO A 61 -33.35 -5.82 22.39
CA PRO A 61 -33.61 -6.50 23.66
C PRO A 61 -32.33 -6.91 24.41
N LYS A 62 -31.16 -6.90 23.75
CA LYS A 62 -29.86 -7.19 24.35
C LYS A 62 -29.14 -5.91 24.84
N GLU A 63 -29.65 -4.71 24.57
CA GLU A 63 -29.04 -3.45 25.04
C GLU A 63 -29.28 -3.27 26.54
N LYS A 64 -28.22 -2.91 27.27
CA LYS A 64 -28.24 -2.79 28.73
C LYS A 64 -28.95 -1.52 29.20
N TYR A 65 -28.94 -0.47 28.38
CA TYR A 65 -29.52 0.84 28.68
C TYR A 65 -30.36 1.38 27.52
N PRO A 66 -31.43 0.68 27.10
CA PRO A 66 -32.22 1.06 25.93
C PRO A 66 -32.87 2.44 26.08
N GLU A 67 -33.16 2.87 27.31
CA GLU A 67 -33.72 4.19 27.62
C GLU A 67 -32.84 5.36 27.15
N LYS A 68 -31.52 5.16 27.06
CA LYS A 68 -30.59 6.20 26.56
C LYS A 68 -30.73 6.43 25.06
N PHE A 69 -31.31 5.48 24.34
CA PHE A 69 -31.44 5.46 22.89
C PHE A 69 -32.89 5.67 22.43
N GLN A 70 -33.79 6.07 23.34
CA GLN A 70 -35.19 6.32 23.03
C GLN A 70 -35.44 7.72 22.42
N GLY A 71 -36.47 7.76 21.57
CA GLY A 71 -37.00 8.97 20.97
C GLY A 71 -36.48 9.26 19.56
N ILE A 72 -37.25 10.08 18.85
CA ILE A 72 -36.87 10.60 17.53
C ILE A 72 -35.94 11.80 17.74
N LYS A 73 -34.68 11.63 17.35
CA LYS A 73 -33.62 12.66 17.51
C LYS A 73 -32.70 12.64 16.29
N ASN A 74 -31.85 13.66 16.20
CA ASN A 74 -30.80 13.75 15.20
C ASN A 74 -29.60 12.90 15.65
N TRP A 75 -29.76 11.56 15.65
CA TRP A 75 -28.72 10.64 16.10
C TRP A 75 -27.55 10.62 15.10
N ARG A 76 -26.32 10.60 15.61
CA ARG A 76 -25.10 10.47 14.79
C ARG A 76 -24.93 9.04 14.30
N LEU A 77 -25.73 8.68 13.29
CA LEU A 77 -25.76 7.37 12.66
C LEU A 77 -25.57 7.52 11.16
N SER A 78 -24.89 6.55 10.55
CA SER A 78 -24.69 6.51 9.09
C SER A 78 -26.01 6.55 8.32
N ALA A 79 -27.06 5.92 8.85
CA ALA A 79 -28.39 5.85 8.25
C ALA A 79 -29.17 7.17 8.32
N LEU A 80 -28.78 8.09 9.21
CA LEU A 80 -29.42 9.40 9.38
C LEU A 80 -28.53 10.54 8.87
N ALA A 81 -27.36 10.25 8.31
CA ALA A 81 -26.49 11.30 7.78
C ALA A 81 -27.12 11.91 6.52
N ALA A 82 -27.48 13.19 6.60
CA ALA A 82 -28.02 13.95 5.49
C ALA A 82 -26.96 14.21 4.41
N LYS A 83 -27.40 14.67 3.25
CA LYS A 83 -26.50 15.14 2.18
C LYS A 83 -25.67 16.34 2.65
N ARG A 84 -24.46 16.47 2.13
CA ARG A 84 -23.49 17.51 2.51
C ARG A 84 -22.86 18.17 1.29
N ARG A 85 -22.42 19.42 1.43
CA ARG A 85 -21.69 20.20 0.40
C ARG A 85 -20.21 20.43 0.75
N PHE A 86 -19.64 19.60 1.60
CA PHE A 86 -18.23 19.71 1.98
C PHE A 86 -17.61 18.33 2.09
N ALA A 87 -16.32 18.24 1.81
CA ALA A 87 -15.48 17.07 2.02
C ALA A 87 -14.48 17.34 3.15
N SER A 88 -14.19 16.33 3.96
CA SER A 88 -13.33 16.44 5.14
C SER A 88 -12.21 15.42 5.05
N PHE A 89 -11.00 15.83 5.41
CA PHE A 89 -9.79 15.04 5.30
C PHE A 89 -8.97 15.16 6.58
N ASP A 90 -8.33 14.07 6.98
CA ASP A 90 -7.42 14.02 8.12
C ASP A 90 -6.12 13.33 7.67
N CYS A 91 -5.03 14.07 7.75
CA CYS A 91 -3.68 13.64 7.34
C CYS A 91 -2.86 13.40 8.62
N ASP A 92 -2.68 12.13 8.95
CA ASP A 92 -2.09 11.64 10.20
C ASP A 92 -0.56 11.62 10.18
N SER A 93 0.04 11.65 8.99
CA SER A 93 1.49 11.72 8.77
C SER A 93 1.84 12.21 7.36
N PHE A 94 3.07 12.66 7.20
CA PHE A 94 3.72 12.93 5.92
C PHE A 94 5.11 12.27 5.93
N ASP A 95 5.66 11.92 4.77
CA ASP A 95 7.06 11.47 4.67
C ASP A 95 8.05 12.55 5.13
N SER A 96 7.72 13.81 4.87
CA SER A 96 8.59 14.95 5.16
C SER A 96 7.81 16.27 5.32
N PRO A 97 8.36 17.28 6.02
CA PRO A 97 7.80 18.63 6.05
C PRO A 97 7.62 19.26 4.67
N LYS A 98 8.51 18.92 3.71
CA LYS A 98 8.42 19.36 2.32
C LYS A 98 7.10 18.94 1.66
N THR A 99 6.65 17.71 1.90
CA THR A 99 5.35 17.21 1.41
C THR A 99 4.16 17.93 2.02
N PHE A 100 4.25 18.28 3.30
CA PHE A 100 3.23 19.10 3.94
C PHE A 100 3.15 20.50 3.32
N ASP A 101 4.28 21.17 3.09
CA ASP A 101 4.33 22.49 2.47
C ASP A 101 3.81 22.48 1.03
N ALA A 102 4.12 21.42 0.28
CA ALA A 102 3.59 21.20 -1.06
C ALA A 102 2.07 21.01 -1.05
N LEU A 103 1.54 20.21 -0.12
CA LEU A 103 0.10 20.04 0.08
C LEU A 103 -0.57 21.39 0.40
N VAL A 104 -0.06 22.14 1.38
CA VAL A 104 -0.63 23.44 1.76
C VAL A 104 -0.64 24.40 0.58
N SER A 105 0.46 24.45 -0.19
CA SER A 105 0.59 25.30 -1.37
C SER A 105 -0.37 24.90 -2.49
N TYR A 106 -0.53 23.60 -2.74
CA TYR A 106 -1.49 23.08 -3.71
C TYR A 106 -2.92 23.40 -3.30
N LEU A 107 -3.32 23.04 -2.07
CA LEU A 107 -4.68 23.26 -1.57
C LEU A 107 -5.08 24.74 -1.61
N LYS A 108 -4.17 25.66 -1.25
CA LYS A 108 -4.43 27.12 -1.30
C LYS A 108 -4.73 27.64 -2.70
N LYS A 109 -4.13 27.03 -3.72
CA LYS A 109 -4.32 27.42 -5.13
C LYS A 109 -5.54 26.76 -5.76
N THR A 110 -5.85 25.53 -5.35
CA THR A 110 -6.81 24.68 -6.05
C THR A 110 -8.21 24.77 -5.48
N PHE A 111 -8.35 24.73 -4.15
CA PHE A 111 -9.66 24.50 -3.53
C PHE A 111 -10.11 25.65 -2.65
N LYS A 112 -11.43 25.81 -2.57
CA LYS A 112 -12.09 26.66 -1.59
C LYS A 112 -12.35 25.89 -0.31
N GLY A 113 -11.98 26.47 0.84
CA GLY A 113 -12.11 25.78 2.12
C GLY A 113 -11.20 26.28 3.24
N VAL A 114 -10.85 25.39 4.15
CA VAL A 114 -9.94 25.65 5.28
C VAL A 114 -9.04 24.45 5.54
N LEU A 115 -7.78 24.71 5.85
CA LEU A 115 -6.85 23.74 6.41
C LEU A 115 -6.39 24.21 7.78
N TYR A 116 -6.21 23.28 8.71
CA TYR A 116 -5.65 23.59 10.01
C TYR A 116 -4.81 22.43 10.56
N THR A 117 -3.78 22.76 11.34
CA THR A 117 -2.94 21.74 11.98
C THR A 117 -3.66 21.05 13.14
N THR A 118 -3.34 19.78 13.39
CA THR A 118 -4.01 18.99 14.45
C THR A 118 -3.28 19.08 15.79
N PHE A 119 -3.90 18.58 16.86
CA PHE A 119 -3.31 18.53 18.22
C PHE A 119 -1.88 17.95 18.29
N ASN A 120 -1.55 17.01 17.39
CA ASN A 120 -0.28 16.30 17.39
C ASN A 120 0.72 16.89 16.36
N TYR A 121 0.42 18.05 15.79
CA TYR A 121 1.31 18.71 14.83
C TYR A 121 2.61 19.16 15.49
N THR A 122 3.71 18.98 14.78
CA THR A 122 5.01 19.62 15.04
C THR A 122 5.62 20.03 13.71
N ALA A 123 6.64 20.89 13.72
CA ALA A 123 7.32 21.32 12.49
C ALA A 123 7.99 20.14 11.76
N ASP A 124 8.52 19.17 12.51
CA ASP A 124 9.23 18.00 11.95
C ASP A 124 8.30 16.83 11.61
N ALA A 125 7.12 16.75 12.26
CA ALA A 125 6.11 15.72 12.04
C ALA A 125 4.74 16.36 11.81
N PRO A 126 4.52 17.01 10.65
CA PRO A 126 3.30 17.74 10.37
C PRO A 126 2.08 16.80 10.35
N ARG A 127 0.94 17.36 10.75
CA ARG A 127 -0.39 16.72 10.73
C ARG A 127 -1.45 17.80 10.54
N CYS A 128 -2.39 17.58 9.66
CA CYS A 128 -3.44 18.56 9.41
C CYS A 128 -4.79 17.90 9.13
N ARG A 129 -5.84 18.70 9.28
CA ARG A 129 -7.14 18.44 8.68
C ARG A 129 -7.42 19.55 7.69
N PHE A 130 -8.18 19.21 6.66
CA PHE A 130 -8.72 20.22 5.78
C PHE A 130 -10.13 19.87 5.35
N VAL A 131 -10.87 20.91 5.05
CA VAL A 131 -12.27 20.87 4.65
C VAL A 131 -12.38 21.70 3.39
N ILE A 132 -12.86 21.09 2.33
CA ILE A 132 -13.06 21.75 1.03
C ILE A 132 -14.53 21.68 0.65
N ILE A 133 -14.95 22.67 -0.13
CA ILE A 133 -16.36 22.90 -0.43
C ILE A 133 -16.67 22.31 -1.79
N LEU A 134 -17.78 21.58 -1.86
CA LEU A 134 -18.28 20.93 -3.06
C LEU A 134 -19.26 21.85 -3.79
N ASP A 135 -19.24 21.82 -5.11
CA ASP A 135 -20.19 22.55 -5.94
C ASP A 135 -21.64 22.07 -5.74
N SER A 136 -21.82 20.80 -5.38
CA SER A 136 -23.09 20.10 -5.26
C SER A 136 -23.20 19.27 -3.97
N GLU A 137 -24.43 18.87 -3.63
CA GLU A 137 -24.70 18.01 -2.48
C GLU A 137 -24.42 16.54 -2.80
N VAL A 138 -23.68 15.88 -1.92
CA VAL A 138 -23.40 14.44 -1.99
C VAL A 138 -24.02 13.71 -0.81
N ASP A 139 -24.57 12.53 -1.07
CA ASP A 139 -24.96 11.61 -0.01
C ASP A 139 -23.73 10.90 0.59
N ARG A 140 -23.94 10.06 1.60
CA ARG A 140 -22.85 9.35 2.28
C ARG A 140 -22.02 8.47 1.34
N THR A 141 -22.65 7.76 0.41
CA THR A 141 -21.96 6.80 -0.46
C THR A 141 -21.17 7.55 -1.53
N VAL A 142 -21.81 8.50 -2.21
CA VAL A 142 -21.18 9.36 -3.22
C VAL A 142 -20.07 10.18 -2.58
N GLY A 143 -20.32 10.76 -1.40
CA GLY A 143 -19.35 11.58 -0.69
C GLY A 143 -18.08 10.82 -0.27
N ILE A 144 -18.18 9.55 0.11
CA ILE A 144 -16.99 8.72 0.37
C ILE A 144 -16.15 8.56 -0.90
N HIS A 145 -16.82 8.25 -2.02
CA HIS A 145 -16.13 8.03 -3.29
C HIS A 145 -15.49 9.32 -3.83
N VAL A 146 -16.20 10.45 -3.76
CA VAL A 146 -15.68 11.78 -4.11
C VAL A 146 -14.45 12.11 -3.26
N CYS A 147 -14.47 11.86 -1.95
CA CYS A 147 -13.30 12.06 -1.09
C CYS A 147 -12.09 11.22 -1.54
N GLN A 148 -12.29 9.95 -1.89
CA GLN A 148 -11.22 9.07 -2.39
C GLN A 148 -10.61 9.59 -3.69
N MET A 149 -11.46 10.04 -4.63
CA MET A 149 -11.00 10.59 -5.91
C MET A 149 -10.25 11.91 -5.74
N ILE A 150 -10.69 12.77 -4.81
CA ILE A 150 -9.98 14.00 -4.49
C ILE A 150 -8.63 13.70 -3.84
N ALA A 151 -8.56 12.77 -2.88
CA ALA A 151 -7.31 12.36 -2.25
C ALA A 151 -6.31 11.84 -3.28
N HIS A 152 -6.76 10.95 -4.18
CA HIS A 152 -5.94 10.45 -5.29
C HIS A 152 -5.47 11.56 -6.24
N GLY A 153 -6.35 12.52 -6.57
CA GLY A 153 -5.99 13.67 -7.39
C GLY A 153 -4.96 14.59 -6.72
N ILE A 154 -5.05 14.78 -5.39
CA ILE A 154 -4.06 15.51 -4.59
C ILE A 154 -2.71 14.78 -4.61
N GLU A 155 -2.70 13.47 -4.38
CA GLU A 155 -1.46 12.66 -4.42
C GLU A 155 -0.79 12.74 -5.79
N THR A 156 -1.56 12.61 -6.85
CA THR A 156 -1.07 12.71 -8.23
C THR A 156 -0.46 14.09 -8.50
N ALA A 157 -1.13 15.16 -8.09
CA ALA A 157 -0.63 16.51 -8.28
C ALA A 157 0.66 16.79 -7.49
N ILE A 158 0.75 16.29 -6.24
CA ILE A 158 1.96 16.46 -5.43
C ILE A 158 3.11 15.60 -5.97
N GLN A 159 2.83 14.40 -6.47
CA GLN A 159 3.81 13.57 -7.15
C GLN A 159 4.37 14.26 -8.39
N GLN A 160 3.52 14.92 -9.19
CA GLN A 160 3.96 15.72 -10.34
C GLN A 160 4.86 16.90 -9.92
N ILE A 161 4.50 17.61 -8.84
CA ILE A 161 5.35 18.69 -8.29
C ILE A 161 6.74 18.14 -7.89
N ALA A 162 6.79 16.93 -7.33
CA ALA A 162 8.05 16.28 -6.97
C ALA A 162 8.88 15.87 -8.20
N GLU A 163 8.23 15.39 -9.26
CA GLU A 163 8.90 15.05 -10.54
C GLU A 163 9.47 16.29 -11.25
N GLU A 164 8.83 17.45 -11.13
CA GLU A 164 9.33 18.72 -11.65
C GLU A 164 10.52 19.28 -10.85
N ASP A 165 10.68 18.86 -9.60
CA ASP A 165 11.82 19.21 -8.75
C ASP A 165 13.03 18.29 -9.02
N LEU A 166 13.71 18.56 -10.13
CA LEU A 166 14.88 17.84 -10.65
C LEU A 166 16.10 17.79 -9.71
N THR A 167 16.02 18.38 -8.52
CA THR A 167 17.15 18.53 -7.59
C THR A 167 17.16 17.52 -6.44
N SER A 168 16.11 16.71 -6.28
CA SER A 168 16.00 15.76 -5.15
C SER A 168 15.28 14.47 -5.52
N GLU A 169 15.71 13.33 -4.95
CA GLU A 169 14.96 12.06 -4.95
C GLU A 169 13.77 12.14 -3.95
N TRP A 170 12.88 13.10 -4.14
CA TRP A 170 11.74 13.33 -3.25
C TRP A 170 10.54 12.48 -3.69
N THR A 171 10.11 11.57 -2.80
CA THR A 171 8.97 10.67 -3.02
C THR A 171 7.85 10.98 -2.00
N PRO A 172 6.93 11.90 -2.32
CA PRO A 172 5.93 12.37 -1.37
C PRO A 172 4.95 11.26 -0.97
N VAL A 173 4.67 11.13 0.32
CA VAL A 173 3.68 10.19 0.89
C VAL A 173 2.83 10.91 1.93
N ILE A 174 1.51 10.76 1.82
CA ILE A 174 0.53 11.32 2.76
C ILE A 174 -0.20 10.17 3.47
N GLY A 175 -0.22 10.20 4.80
CA GLY A 175 -0.95 9.24 5.62
C GLY A 175 -2.40 9.68 5.81
N TRP A 176 -3.32 9.16 5.00
CA TRP A 176 -4.74 9.48 5.07
C TRP A 176 -5.49 8.64 6.12
N ASP A 177 -6.33 9.28 6.95
CA ASP A 177 -7.38 8.59 7.70
C ASP A 177 -8.70 8.67 6.91
N GLU A 178 -9.00 7.66 6.11
CA GLU A 178 -10.23 7.61 5.30
C GLU A 178 -11.51 7.52 6.14
N SER A 179 -11.42 7.29 7.46
CA SER A 179 -12.62 7.19 8.29
C SER A 179 -13.43 8.49 8.27
N VAL A 180 -12.76 9.65 8.15
CA VAL A 180 -13.41 10.97 8.11
C VAL A 180 -14.16 11.27 6.82
N TYR A 181 -14.05 10.41 5.80
CA TYR A 181 -14.83 10.54 4.56
C TYR A 181 -16.31 10.22 4.79
N ARG A 182 -16.62 9.46 5.85
CA ARG A 182 -17.99 9.09 6.22
C ARG A 182 -18.71 10.30 6.79
N ALA A 183 -19.92 10.57 6.29
CA ALA A 183 -20.70 11.75 6.65
C ALA A 183 -20.97 11.89 8.16
N GLU A 184 -21.11 10.77 8.88
CA GLU A 184 -21.34 10.70 10.34
C GLU A 184 -20.07 10.76 11.19
N GLN A 185 -18.89 10.68 10.57
CA GLN A 185 -17.63 10.66 11.29
C GLN A 185 -17.29 12.05 11.81
N GLN A 186 -16.71 12.08 13.00
CA GLN A 186 -16.33 13.30 13.68
C GLN A 186 -15.07 13.89 13.03
N CYS A 187 -15.17 15.10 12.49
CA CYS A 187 -14.02 15.90 12.10
C CYS A 187 -13.77 16.95 13.21
N TYR A 188 -12.70 16.77 13.99
CA TYR A 188 -12.42 17.63 15.14
C TYR A 188 -11.89 19.00 14.70
N LEU A 189 -12.38 20.04 15.36
CA LEU A 189 -12.10 21.45 15.06
C LEU A 189 -10.67 21.88 15.47
N PRO A 190 -10.18 23.05 14.98
CA PRO A 190 -8.85 23.57 15.32
C PRO A 190 -8.69 23.77 16.82
N ILE A 191 -7.48 23.52 17.34
CA ILE A 191 -7.19 23.69 18.76
C ILE A 191 -6.49 25.01 18.99
N VAL A 192 -7.04 25.84 19.87
CA VAL A 192 -6.49 27.14 20.25
C VAL A 192 -6.56 27.30 21.76
N ASN A 193 -5.54 27.88 22.38
CA ASN A 193 -5.38 28.00 23.83
C ASN A 193 -5.47 26.63 24.51
N ALA A 194 -4.65 25.67 24.06
CA ALA A 194 -4.72 24.29 24.52
C ALA A 194 -4.53 24.18 26.06
N VAL A 195 -5.53 23.62 26.75
CA VAL A 195 -5.49 23.41 28.21
C VAL A 195 -4.44 22.36 28.58
N ARG A 196 -4.25 21.36 27.70
CA ARG A 196 -3.12 20.44 27.77
C ARG A 196 -2.05 20.90 26.81
N ARG A 197 -0.89 21.26 27.38
CA ARG A 197 0.20 21.87 26.63
C ARG A 197 1.13 20.88 25.96
N LYS A 198 0.94 19.56 26.04
CA LYS A 198 1.90 18.58 25.50
C LYS A 198 1.28 17.63 24.46
N THR A 199 1.98 17.43 23.34
CA THR A 199 1.66 16.44 22.29
C THR A 199 1.89 15.02 22.81
N LYS A 200 1.57 13.97 22.02
CA LYS A 200 1.91 12.58 22.37
C LYS A 200 3.42 12.33 22.53
N SER A 201 4.24 13.12 21.86
CA SER A 201 5.72 13.08 21.85
C SER A 201 6.36 13.99 22.90
N GLY A 202 5.56 14.76 23.67
CA GLY A 202 6.07 15.61 24.76
C GLY A 202 6.48 17.03 24.36
N GLU A 203 6.26 17.43 23.11
CA GLU A 203 6.46 18.80 22.63
C GLU A 203 5.30 19.70 23.05
N ASP A 204 5.53 21.02 23.09
CA ASP A 204 4.45 21.95 23.40
C ASP A 204 3.40 21.98 22.29
N VAL A 205 2.13 21.83 22.65
CA VAL A 205 1.00 21.99 21.73
C VAL A 205 0.92 23.46 21.38
N THR A 206 1.23 23.77 20.13
CA THR A 206 1.02 25.11 19.59
C THR A 206 -0.45 25.29 19.24
N ASP A 207 -0.89 26.55 19.21
CA ASP A 207 -2.17 26.87 18.57
C ASP A 207 -2.16 26.37 17.13
N ALA A 208 -3.32 25.88 16.68
CA ALA A 208 -3.47 25.37 15.34
C ALA A 208 -3.12 26.49 14.34
N ILE A 209 -2.24 26.16 13.41
CA ILE A 209 -1.95 27.02 12.27
C ILE A 209 -3.10 26.83 11.30
N ILE A 210 -3.81 27.91 10.99
CA ILE A 210 -5.01 27.90 10.15
C ILE A 210 -4.68 28.58 8.82
N HIS A 211 -5.05 27.94 7.72
CA HIS A 211 -4.96 28.45 6.36
C HIS A 211 -6.35 28.48 5.73
N ARG A 212 -6.80 29.67 5.37
CA ARG A 212 -7.93 29.83 4.45
C ARG A 212 -7.49 29.37 3.05
N LEU A 213 -8.37 28.64 2.37
CA LEU A 213 -8.15 28.18 1.01
C LEU A 213 -9.14 28.95 0.12
N ASP A 214 -8.61 29.80 -0.75
CA ASP A 214 -9.39 30.75 -1.56
C ASP A 214 -9.47 30.33 -3.03
N GLY A 215 -9.24 29.04 -3.32
CA GLY A 215 -9.39 28.46 -4.65
C GLY A 215 -10.86 28.26 -5.04
N GLU A 216 -11.12 27.25 -5.88
CA GLU A 216 -12.43 27.00 -6.47
C GLU A 216 -13.24 25.94 -5.71
N LEU A 217 -14.56 25.93 -5.91
CA LEU A 217 -15.39 24.83 -5.46
C LEU A 217 -14.99 23.54 -6.19
N VAL A 218 -15.06 22.41 -5.50
CA VAL A 218 -14.78 21.10 -6.11
C VAL A 218 -15.91 20.74 -7.06
N ASP A 219 -15.55 20.52 -8.33
CA ASP A 219 -16.44 19.94 -9.34
C ASP A 219 -16.66 18.45 -9.05
N VAL A 220 -17.77 18.13 -8.41
CA VAL A 220 -18.09 16.76 -7.98
C VAL A 220 -18.24 15.83 -9.17
N GLU A 221 -18.85 16.28 -10.27
CA GLU A 221 -19.07 15.46 -11.45
C GLU A 221 -17.75 15.08 -12.11
N ASN A 222 -16.82 16.03 -12.23
CA ASN A 222 -15.51 15.77 -12.81
C ASN A 222 -14.71 14.77 -11.95
N TYR A 223 -14.66 14.94 -10.62
CA TYR A 223 -13.96 13.99 -9.76
C TYR A 223 -14.60 12.60 -9.75
N LEU A 224 -15.93 12.50 -9.89
CA LEU A 224 -16.62 11.22 -10.08
C LEU A 224 -16.35 10.61 -11.47
N ALA A 225 -16.20 11.43 -12.51
CA ALA A 225 -15.90 10.99 -13.87
C ALA A 225 -14.44 10.55 -14.04
N MET A 226 -13.52 11.11 -13.23
CA MET A 226 -12.14 10.65 -13.12
C MET A 226 -12.02 9.25 -12.49
N ALA A 227 -13.12 8.70 -11.95
CA ALA A 227 -13.10 7.35 -11.40
C ALA A 227 -12.81 6.33 -12.50
N PRO A 228 -11.75 5.51 -12.38
CA PRO A 228 -11.75 4.24 -13.07
C PRO A 228 -13.00 3.48 -12.60
N LEU A 229 -13.73 2.79 -13.48
CA LEU A 229 -14.87 1.93 -13.13
C LEU A 229 -14.46 0.95 -12.01
N VAL A 230 -14.65 1.33 -10.74
CA VAL A 230 -14.25 0.52 -9.60
C VAL A 230 -15.28 -0.59 -9.43
N SER A 231 -14.79 -1.81 -9.64
CA SER A 231 -15.44 -3.06 -9.28
C SER A 231 -15.95 -3.05 -7.85
N LYS A 232 -17.22 -3.41 -7.66
CA LYS A 232 -17.85 -3.63 -6.35
C LYS A 232 -16.99 -4.54 -5.47
N THR A 233 -16.37 -4.00 -4.43
CA THR A 233 -16.00 -4.78 -3.26
C THR A 233 -17.27 -5.05 -2.46
N THR A 234 -17.72 -6.31 -2.48
CA THR A 234 -18.81 -6.79 -1.63
C THR A 234 -18.50 -6.54 -0.15
N PRO A 235 -19.43 -5.98 0.64
CA PRO A 235 -19.32 -5.95 2.10
C PRO A 235 -19.25 -7.38 2.64
N ARG A 236 -18.36 -7.63 3.62
CA ARG A 236 -18.43 -8.85 4.42
C ARG A 236 -19.80 -8.92 5.11
N PRO A 237 -20.51 -10.06 5.08
CA PRO A 237 -21.71 -10.21 5.87
C PRO A 237 -21.36 -10.17 7.36
N VAL A 238 -22.14 -9.41 8.11
CA VAL A 238 -22.15 -9.42 9.57
C VAL A 238 -22.59 -10.80 10.01
N GLN A 239 -21.71 -11.55 10.67
CA GLN A 239 -22.10 -12.75 11.40
C GLN A 239 -22.72 -12.29 12.73
N HIS A 240 -24.03 -12.50 12.86
CA HIS A 240 -24.68 -12.59 14.17
C HIS A 240 -24.16 -13.84 14.87
N TYR A 241 -23.54 -13.67 16.05
CA TYR A 241 -23.32 -14.76 16.98
C TYR A 241 -24.42 -14.71 18.04
N ASP A 242 -25.24 -15.75 18.03
CA ASP A 242 -26.16 -16.05 19.11
C ASP A 242 -25.43 -16.70 20.29
N SER A 243 -26.13 -16.66 21.42
CA SER A 243 -25.76 -17.02 22.78
C SER A 243 -25.18 -18.43 22.99
N ASP A 244 -24.46 -18.54 24.12
CA ASP A 244 -24.00 -19.75 24.83
C ASP A 244 -22.60 -20.29 24.47
N THR A 245 -21.56 -19.74 25.11
CA THR A 245 -20.42 -20.50 25.67
C THR A 245 -19.48 -19.59 26.51
N ASP A 246 -19.89 -19.25 27.73
CA ASP A 246 -19.04 -18.54 28.71
C ASP A 246 -18.05 -19.48 29.47
N LEU A 247 -17.75 -20.67 28.93
CA LEU A 247 -16.88 -21.67 29.55
C LEU A 247 -15.65 -22.10 28.71
N GLU A 248 -15.48 -21.58 27.49
CA GLU A 248 -14.35 -21.96 26.61
C GLU A 248 -13.15 -21.00 26.65
N ARG A 249 -13.24 -19.87 27.38
CA ARG A 249 -12.17 -18.86 27.45
C ARG A 249 -10.92 -19.28 28.24
N TRP A 250 -10.90 -20.44 28.89
CA TRP A 250 -9.76 -20.92 29.69
C TRP A 250 -8.79 -21.85 28.94
N PHE A 251 -8.99 -22.10 27.65
CA PHE A 251 -8.08 -22.94 26.84
C PHE A 251 -7.10 -22.14 25.94
N GLU A 252 -6.96 -20.82 26.12
CA GLU A 252 -6.13 -19.98 25.24
C GLU A 252 -4.79 -19.52 25.84
N VAL A 253 -4.53 -19.77 27.12
CA VAL A 253 -3.26 -19.45 27.81
C VAL A 253 -2.43 -20.73 27.90
N ASP A 254 -1.35 -20.81 27.11
CA ASP A 254 -0.41 -21.94 27.11
C ASP A 254 0.75 -21.73 28.10
N GLU A 255 1.61 -22.74 28.26
CA GLU A 255 2.74 -22.72 29.19
C GLU A 255 3.80 -21.64 28.88
N HIS A 256 3.76 -21.05 27.68
CA HIS A 256 4.70 -20.02 27.26
C HIS A 256 4.11 -18.62 27.25
N THR A 257 2.80 -18.49 27.39
CA THR A 257 2.07 -17.22 27.22
C THR A 257 2.56 -16.12 28.16
N LEU A 258 2.91 -16.44 29.39
CA LEU A 258 3.46 -15.46 30.34
C LEU A 258 4.89 -15.02 29.96
N ALA A 259 5.73 -15.94 29.51
CA ALA A 259 7.06 -15.62 29.01
C ALA A 259 6.99 -14.75 27.74
N ASP A 260 5.98 -14.97 26.89
CA ASP A 260 5.76 -14.15 25.70
C ASP A 260 5.28 -12.77 26.01
N LEU A 261 4.34 -12.66 26.95
CA LEU A 261 3.90 -11.38 27.43
C LEU A 261 5.09 -10.61 27.99
N GLN A 262 6.01 -11.28 28.71
CA GLN A 262 7.23 -10.66 29.18
C GLN A 262 8.12 -10.18 28.03
N VAL A 263 8.48 -11.04 27.07
CA VAL A 263 9.34 -10.64 25.95
C VAL A 263 8.67 -9.54 25.08
N ALA A 264 7.35 -9.61 24.88
CA ALA A 264 6.59 -8.60 24.15
C ALA A 264 6.62 -7.25 24.88
N LEU A 265 6.27 -7.24 26.17
CA LEU A 265 6.22 -6.03 27.01
C LEU A 265 7.59 -5.38 27.16
N PHE A 266 8.63 -6.18 27.31
CA PHE A 266 10.00 -5.71 27.48
C PHE A 266 10.75 -5.49 26.15
N SER A 267 10.06 -5.58 25.01
CA SER A 267 10.62 -5.12 23.74
C SER A 267 10.88 -3.60 23.78
N PRO A 268 11.90 -3.06 23.10
CA PRO A 268 12.27 -1.64 23.20
C PRO A 268 11.10 -0.69 22.90
N ALA A 269 10.25 -1.03 21.93
CA ALA A 269 9.09 -0.22 21.55
C ALA A 269 7.93 -0.29 22.57
N MET A 270 7.77 -1.41 23.26
CA MET A 270 6.77 -1.55 24.33
C MET A 270 7.26 -0.96 25.65
N LEU A 271 8.55 -1.05 25.98
CA LEU A 271 9.13 -0.34 27.12
C LEU A 271 8.97 1.18 27.00
N ALA A 272 9.16 1.73 25.79
CA ALA A 272 8.87 3.14 25.51
C ALA A 272 7.40 3.54 25.78
N ILE A 273 6.46 2.59 25.78
CA ILE A 273 5.07 2.84 26.19
C ILE A 273 4.97 2.96 27.72
N SER A 274 5.73 2.15 28.46
CA SER A 274 5.80 2.21 29.92
C SER A 274 6.48 3.49 30.42
N GLU A 275 7.58 3.88 29.76
CA GLU A 275 8.28 5.16 29.98
C GLU A 275 7.45 6.39 29.54
N GLY A 276 6.44 6.15 28.71
CA GLY A 276 5.66 7.16 28.01
C GLY A 276 4.32 7.54 28.66
N GLY A 277 3.32 7.81 27.81
CA GLY A 277 2.05 8.40 28.24
C GLY A 277 1.11 7.44 28.99
N ARG A 278 0.61 7.89 30.15
CA ARG A 278 -0.33 7.17 31.05
C ARG A 278 -1.51 6.46 30.37
N GLN A 279 -2.06 7.00 29.28
CA GLN A 279 -3.19 6.37 28.57
C GLN A 279 -2.83 5.06 27.87
N ASN A 280 -1.63 4.95 27.31
CA ASN A 280 -1.19 3.72 26.66
C ASN A 280 -0.76 2.69 27.71
N TRP A 281 -0.10 3.14 28.77
CA TRP A 281 0.19 2.33 29.96
C TRP A 281 -1.10 1.71 30.55
N GLN A 282 -2.14 2.51 30.82
CA GLN A 282 -3.43 2.02 31.34
C GLN A 282 -4.07 0.96 30.42
N ARG A 283 -3.90 1.06 29.10
CA ARG A 283 -4.43 0.05 28.16
C ARG A 283 -3.67 -1.26 28.23
N VAL A 284 -2.36 -1.22 28.47
CA VAL A 284 -1.52 -2.41 28.71
C VAL A 284 -1.90 -3.06 30.05
N ILE A 285 -2.03 -2.27 31.11
CA ILE A 285 -2.49 -2.76 32.43
C ILE A 285 -3.90 -3.36 32.32
N ALA A 286 -4.82 -2.73 31.60
CA ALA A 286 -6.15 -3.27 31.37
C ALA A 286 -6.11 -4.59 30.57
N ALA A 287 -5.22 -4.70 29.58
CA ALA A 287 -5.04 -5.92 28.79
C ALA A 287 -4.47 -7.07 29.63
N LEU A 288 -3.50 -6.82 30.53
CA LEU A 288 -3.04 -7.80 31.51
C LEU A 288 -4.13 -8.14 32.53
N GLY A 289 -4.94 -7.15 32.93
CA GLY A 289 -6.11 -7.32 33.80
C GLY A 289 -7.20 -8.23 33.23
N SER A 290 -7.13 -8.60 31.94
CA SER A 290 -7.98 -9.65 31.38
C SER A 290 -7.70 -11.05 31.96
N LEU A 291 -6.54 -11.24 32.61
CA LEU A 291 -6.15 -12.47 33.30
C LEU A 291 -6.56 -12.49 34.78
N LYS A 292 -7.29 -11.48 35.27
CA LYS A 292 -7.85 -11.47 36.62
C LYS A 292 -8.86 -12.58 36.84
N ASN A 293 -8.89 -13.15 38.04
CA ASN A 293 -9.66 -14.32 38.44
C ASN A 293 -9.30 -15.59 37.64
N THR A 294 -8.05 -15.69 37.19
CA THR A 294 -7.49 -16.90 36.58
C THR A 294 -6.29 -17.41 37.38
N PRO A 295 -5.82 -18.66 37.20
CA PRO A 295 -4.60 -19.15 37.84
C PRO A 295 -3.33 -18.34 37.52
N TYR A 296 -3.39 -17.42 36.56
CA TYR A 296 -2.27 -16.60 36.11
C TYR A 296 -2.32 -15.17 36.64
N GLU A 297 -3.30 -14.82 37.48
CA GLU A 297 -3.51 -13.46 37.98
C GLU A 297 -2.28 -12.91 38.70
N ASP A 298 -1.67 -13.70 39.61
CA ASP A 298 -0.48 -13.28 40.35
C ASP A 298 0.69 -12.99 39.41
N ASN A 299 0.90 -13.82 38.39
CA ASN A 299 1.94 -13.62 37.39
C ASN A 299 1.66 -12.41 36.50
N ALA A 300 0.40 -12.20 36.10
CA ALA A 300 -0.01 -11.05 35.31
C ALA A 300 0.12 -9.74 36.10
N TYR A 301 -0.17 -9.75 37.39
CA TYR A 301 0.03 -8.63 38.31
C TYR A 301 1.52 -8.32 38.48
N GLN A 302 2.36 -9.33 38.73
CA GLN A 302 3.81 -9.14 38.83
C GLN A 302 4.39 -8.60 37.53
N LEU A 303 3.99 -9.15 36.38
CA LEU A 303 4.45 -8.66 35.08
C LEU A 303 3.99 -7.22 34.81
N ALA A 304 2.78 -6.87 35.21
CA ALA A 304 2.26 -5.50 35.13
C ALA A 304 3.05 -4.55 36.04
N LEU A 305 3.40 -4.99 37.25
CA LEU A 305 4.19 -4.23 38.22
C LEU A 305 5.62 -4.02 37.71
N GLU A 306 6.34 -5.08 37.38
CA GLU A 306 7.72 -5.04 36.87
C GLU A 306 7.83 -4.19 35.61
N TRP A 307 6.89 -4.34 34.66
CA TRP A 307 6.87 -3.55 33.45
C TRP A 307 6.59 -2.07 33.74
N SER A 308 5.75 -1.77 34.74
CA SER A 308 5.46 -0.40 35.17
C SER A 308 6.64 0.24 35.90
N GLU A 309 7.34 -0.51 36.75
CA GLU A 309 8.56 -0.07 37.43
C GLU A 309 9.70 0.17 36.44
N ALA A 310 9.81 -0.65 35.39
CA ALA A 310 10.77 -0.46 34.31
C ALA A 310 10.55 0.84 33.52
N GLY A 311 9.34 1.40 33.56
CA GLY A 311 9.02 2.73 33.04
C GLY A 311 9.62 3.91 33.83
N GLY A 312 10.25 3.64 34.98
CA GLY A 312 11.05 4.61 35.73
C GLY A 312 10.22 5.68 36.45
N ALA A 313 10.67 6.93 36.39
CA ALA A 313 10.20 8.05 37.24
C ALA A 313 8.70 8.43 37.12
N ALA A 314 7.97 7.81 36.18
CA ALA A 314 6.53 8.01 35.99
C ALA A 314 5.66 7.03 36.80
N PHE A 315 6.27 6.03 37.46
CA PHE A 315 5.56 5.01 38.23
C PHE A 315 5.06 5.53 39.58
N ASP A 316 3.81 5.21 39.91
CA ASP A 316 3.14 5.53 41.18
C ASP A 316 2.41 4.27 41.66
N ALA A 317 2.84 3.74 42.80
CA ALA A 317 2.33 2.48 43.35
C ALA A 317 0.86 2.57 43.77
N GLU A 318 0.39 3.66 44.38
CA GLU A 318 -1.01 3.82 44.77
C GLU A 318 -1.92 3.90 43.53
N HIS A 319 -1.42 4.53 42.46
CA HIS A 319 -2.16 4.64 41.22
C HIS A 319 -2.16 3.34 40.39
N PHE A 320 -1.07 2.59 40.46
CA PHE A 320 -1.01 1.23 39.91
C PHE A 320 -2.05 0.33 40.56
N GLU A 321 -2.14 0.31 41.89
CA GLU A 321 -3.14 -0.48 42.61
C GLU A 321 -4.57 -0.10 42.19
N ALA A 322 -4.88 1.20 42.18
CA ALA A 322 -6.21 1.67 41.77
C ALA A 322 -6.55 1.31 40.30
N THR A 323 -5.54 1.33 39.41
CA THR A 323 -5.72 1.00 37.99
C THR A 323 -5.87 -0.50 37.79
N TRP A 324 -5.09 -1.30 38.52
CA TRP A 324 -5.22 -2.75 38.52
C TRP A 324 -6.62 -3.11 39.03
N ASP A 325 -7.03 -2.65 40.21
CA ASP A 325 -8.36 -2.95 40.80
C ASP A 325 -9.53 -2.62 39.89
N THR A 326 -9.45 -1.53 39.13
CA THR A 326 -10.53 -1.10 38.22
C THR A 326 -10.46 -1.71 36.82
N SER A 327 -9.41 -2.47 36.50
CA SER A 327 -9.29 -3.17 35.21
C SER A 327 -10.28 -4.32 35.09
N ARG A 328 -10.96 -4.43 33.93
CA ARG A 328 -12.02 -5.42 33.69
C ARG A 328 -11.74 -6.24 32.43
N ALA A 329 -12.00 -7.55 32.51
CA ALA A 329 -11.76 -8.52 31.45
C ALA A 329 -12.75 -8.44 30.27
N ASP A 330 -13.84 -7.68 30.38
CA ASP A 330 -14.91 -7.59 29.37
C ASP A 330 -14.61 -6.60 28.22
N LEU A 331 -13.57 -5.78 28.36
CA LEU A 331 -13.26 -4.70 27.41
C LEU A 331 -11.98 -4.94 26.59
N THR A 332 -11.16 -5.92 26.95
CA THR A 332 -9.84 -6.16 26.36
C THR A 332 -9.32 -7.57 26.65
N SER A 333 -8.25 -7.97 25.97
CA SER A 333 -7.60 -9.29 26.10
C SER A 333 -6.09 -9.12 26.09
N TYR A 334 -5.35 -9.97 26.81
CA TYR A 334 -3.89 -10.01 26.76
C TYR A 334 -3.35 -10.16 25.32
N LYS A 335 -4.12 -10.79 24.41
CA LYS A 335 -3.80 -10.89 22.98
C LYS A 335 -3.63 -9.53 22.29
N TRP A 336 -4.25 -8.48 22.83
CA TRP A 336 -4.03 -7.12 22.36
C TRP A 336 -2.57 -6.69 22.51
N ILE A 337 -1.89 -7.13 23.58
CA ILE A 337 -0.46 -6.83 23.82
C ILE A 337 0.39 -7.44 22.69
N PHE A 338 0.11 -8.68 22.29
CA PHE A 338 0.80 -9.29 21.15
C PHE A 338 0.52 -8.57 19.84
N SER A 339 -0.74 -8.19 19.58
CA SER A 339 -1.09 -7.42 18.38
C SER A 339 -0.39 -6.05 18.36
N GLN A 340 -0.29 -5.40 19.53
CA GLN A 340 0.33 -4.10 19.67
C GLN A 340 1.85 -4.20 19.50
N ALA A 341 2.50 -5.14 20.17
CA ALA A 341 3.93 -5.40 20.02
C ALA A 341 4.26 -5.77 18.56
N ALA A 342 3.44 -6.59 17.89
CA ALA A 342 3.64 -6.94 16.48
C ALA A 342 3.52 -5.74 15.53
N SER A 343 2.57 -4.83 15.78
CA SER A 343 2.49 -3.59 15.01
C SER A 343 3.72 -2.68 15.19
N LEU A 344 4.48 -2.88 16.27
CA LEU A 344 5.70 -2.16 16.61
C LEU A 344 6.97 -2.95 16.26
N GLY A 345 6.85 -4.01 15.45
CA GLY A 345 7.98 -4.77 14.93
C GLY A 345 8.42 -5.96 15.78
N TRP A 346 7.70 -6.32 16.85
CA TRP A 346 7.96 -7.55 17.61
C TRP A 346 7.33 -8.77 16.93
N GLU A 347 8.11 -9.75 16.53
CA GLU A 347 7.57 -10.98 15.95
C GLU A 347 6.97 -11.88 17.03
N ASN A 348 5.67 -12.19 16.93
CA ASN A 348 4.98 -13.02 17.92
C ASN A 348 5.44 -14.49 17.86
N PRO A 349 6.18 -14.99 18.87
CA PRO A 349 6.66 -16.36 18.88
C PRO A 349 5.52 -17.37 18.94
N GLN A 350 4.33 -17.04 19.45
CA GLN A 350 3.19 -17.98 19.51
C GLN A 350 2.67 -18.38 18.13
N ILE A 351 2.82 -17.52 17.12
CA ILE A 351 2.41 -17.84 15.75
C ILE A 351 3.38 -18.86 15.14
N LEU A 352 4.65 -18.75 15.49
CA LEU A 352 5.73 -19.57 14.96
C LEU A 352 5.98 -20.81 15.81
N ARG A 353 5.74 -20.79 17.12
CA ARG A 353 6.08 -21.87 18.07
C ARG A 353 5.43 -23.20 17.80
N PRO A 354 4.15 -23.30 17.42
CA PRO A 354 3.60 -24.58 17.02
C PRO A 354 4.41 -25.24 15.89
N TYR A 355 5.11 -24.42 15.09
CA TYR A 355 5.94 -24.84 13.95
C TYR A 355 7.46 -24.83 14.25
N LEU A 356 7.95 -24.03 15.20
CA LEU A 356 9.36 -23.98 15.61
C LEU A 356 9.67 -24.94 16.76
N ALA A 357 8.72 -25.16 17.67
CA ALA A 357 8.82 -26.06 18.82
C ALA A 357 8.42 -27.51 18.49
N LEU A 358 8.24 -27.84 17.20
CA LEU A 358 7.87 -29.18 16.74
C LEU A 358 6.52 -29.66 17.32
N GLU A 359 5.54 -28.78 17.54
CA GLU A 359 4.27 -29.17 18.18
C GLU A 359 3.16 -29.50 17.17
N LYS A 360 3.26 -29.02 15.93
CA LYS A 360 2.30 -29.27 14.84
C LYS A 360 3.00 -29.59 13.53
N VAL A 361 2.40 -30.52 12.78
CA VAL A 361 2.78 -30.91 11.42
C VAL A 361 2.36 -29.82 10.44
N GLY A 362 3.25 -29.42 9.52
CA GLY A 362 2.93 -28.39 8.53
C GLY A 362 4.13 -27.68 7.95
N PHE A 363 3.88 -26.75 7.04
CA PHE A 363 4.88 -25.89 6.40
C PHE A 363 5.00 -24.54 7.11
N TYR A 364 6.21 -23.99 7.17
CA TYR A 364 6.47 -22.65 7.68
C TYR A 364 7.71 -22.05 7.03
N MET A 365 7.75 -20.72 6.87
CA MET A 365 8.87 -20.00 6.28
C MET A 365 9.74 -19.38 7.38
N THR A 366 11.06 -19.52 7.29
CA THR A 366 12.04 -18.85 8.15
C THR A 366 13.05 -18.08 7.30
N GLU A 367 13.94 -17.32 7.94
CA GLU A 367 15.08 -16.68 7.25
C GLU A 367 16.00 -17.68 6.56
N ASP A 368 16.11 -18.89 7.11
CA ASP A 368 16.90 -19.98 6.52
C ASP A 368 16.19 -20.68 5.35
N GLY A 369 14.85 -20.61 5.31
CA GLY A 369 14.05 -21.05 4.18
C GLY A 369 12.73 -21.73 4.53
N LEU A 370 12.15 -22.43 3.55
CA LEU A 370 10.91 -23.16 3.75
C LEU A 370 11.20 -24.44 4.52
N MET A 371 10.49 -24.64 5.62
CA MET A 371 10.61 -25.78 6.52
C MET A 371 9.30 -26.57 6.56
N LYS A 372 9.39 -27.86 6.90
CA LYS A 372 8.24 -28.74 7.11
C LYS A 372 8.43 -29.58 8.36
N ASN A 373 7.48 -29.50 9.29
CA ASN A 373 7.38 -30.42 10.41
C ASN A 373 6.66 -31.69 9.99
N VAL A 374 7.25 -32.84 10.29
CA VAL A 374 6.68 -34.16 10.04
C VAL A 374 6.76 -35.04 11.29
N GLU A 375 5.75 -35.87 11.50
CA GLU A 375 5.84 -36.93 12.52
C GLU A 375 6.73 -38.07 12.02
N GLU A 376 7.73 -38.43 12.82
CA GLU A 376 8.58 -39.60 12.64
C GLU A 376 8.50 -40.53 13.85
N GLY A 377 8.58 -41.84 13.61
CA GLY A 377 8.49 -42.87 14.65
C GLY A 377 7.52 -44.00 14.31
N LYS A 378 7.47 -45.05 15.15
CA LYS A 378 6.57 -46.20 14.99
C LYS A 378 5.77 -46.43 16.28
N GLY A 379 4.47 -46.71 16.13
CA GLY A 379 3.61 -47.02 17.27
C GLY A 379 3.30 -45.79 18.13
N LYS A 380 3.46 -45.91 19.46
CA LYS A 380 3.17 -44.84 20.43
C LYS A 380 4.30 -43.83 20.63
N VAL A 381 5.46 -44.04 20.02
CA VAL A 381 6.60 -43.11 20.09
C VAL A 381 6.66 -42.37 18.75
N LYS A 382 6.01 -41.21 18.70
CA LYS A 382 6.06 -40.28 17.58
C LYS A 382 6.72 -38.99 18.04
N SER A 383 7.73 -38.54 17.31
CA SER A 383 8.39 -37.25 17.51
C SER A 383 8.21 -36.42 16.24
N ILE A 384 7.97 -35.12 16.40
CA ILE A 384 7.93 -34.22 15.25
C ILE A 384 9.37 -33.80 14.94
N VAL A 385 9.74 -33.83 13.66
CA VAL A 385 11.06 -33.45 13.16
C VAL A 385 10.88 -32.38 12.08
N ALA A 386 11.67 -31.31 12.16
CA ALA A 386 11.71 -30.26 11.15
C ALA A 386 12.65 -30.65 10.00
N ARG A 387 12.18 -30.53 8.76
CA ARG A 387 12.96 -30.78 7.54
C ARG A 387 13.02 -29.51 6.69
N LYS A 388 14.21 -29.14 6.24
CA LYS A 388 14.42 -28.01 5.32
C LYS A 388 14.03 -28.41 3.89
N ILE A 389 13.09 -27.69 3.30
CA ILE A 389 12.53 -27.96 1.98
C ILE A 389 13.25 -27.14 0.89
N SER A 390 13.46 -25.84 1.12
CA SER A 390 14.12 -24.95 0.15
C SER A 390 14.77 -23.75 0.82
N ALA A 391 15.47 -22.93 0.02
CA ALA A 391 15.84 -21.56 0.38
C ALA A 391 14.59 -20.67 0.62
N PRO A 392 14.75 -19.51 1.29
CA PRO A 392 13.65 -18.56 1.49
C PRO A 392 13.22 -17.92 0.17
N PHE A 393 11.93 -17.66 0.04
CA PHE A 393 11.34 -16.97 -1.10
C PHE A 393 10.04 -16.25 -0.71
N SER A 394 9.67 -15.27 -1.52
CA SER A 394 8.44 -14.50 -1.38
C SER A 394 7.52 -14.74 -2.57
N VAL A 395 6.22 -14.86 -2.33
CA VAL A 395 5.21 -14.90 -3.39
C VAL A 395 4.72 -13.47 -3.65
N LEU A 396 5.04 -12.93 -4.82
CA LEU A 396 4.75 -11.55 -5.18
C LEU A 396 3.31 -11.35 -5.68
N GLY A 397 2.71 -12.36 -6.29
CA GLY A 397 1.36 -12.25 -6.85
C GLY A 397 0.93 -13.48 -7.65
N LEU A 398 -0.37 -13.55 -7.96
CA LEU A 398 -0.93 -14.52 -8.90
C LEU A 398 -0.79 -14.00 -10.32
N THR A 399 -0.27 -14.82 -11.22
CA THR A 399 -0.10 -14.47 -12.64
C THR A 399 -1.19 -15.10 -13.48
N ARG A 400 -1.58 -14.46 -14.59
CA ARG A 400 -2.47 -14.99 -15.62
C ARG A 400 -2.18 -14.31 -16.95
N ASP A 401 -2.57 -14.90 -18.06
CA ASP A 401 -2.50 -14.21 -19.36
C ASP A 401 -3.63 -13.18 -19.54
N VAL A 402 -3.62 -12.51 -20.70
CA VAL A 402 -4.62 -11.50 -21.09
C VAL A 402 -6.04 -12.06 -21.22
N TYR A 403 -6.18 -13.36 -21.49
CA TYR A 403 -7.46 -14.06 -21.62
C TYR A 403 -8.01 -14.56 -20.29
N SER A 404 -7.30 -14.27 -19.18
CA SER A 404 -7.60 -14.78 -17.84
C SER A 404 -7.37 -16.28 -17.69
N ASP A 405 -6.54 -16.86 -18.54
CA ASP A 405 -6.10 -18.26 -18.53
C ASP A 405 -4.63 -18.34 -18.07
N ASN A 406 -4.02 -19.53 -18.18
CA ASN A 406 -2.60 -19.77 -17.90
C ASN A 406 -2.14 -19.27 -16.52
N TRP A 407 -2.94 -19.59 -15.50
CA TRP A 407 -2.69 -19.14 -14.13
C TRP A 407 -1.38 -19.67 -13.56
N GLY A 408 -0.74 -18.86 -12.73
CA GLY A 408 0.48 -19.19 -12.02
C GLY A 408 0.75 -18.30 -10.82
N LYS A 409 1.97 -18.37 -10.29
CA LYS A 409 2.42 -17.58 -9.15
C LYS A 409 3.80 -17.00 -9.45
N LEU A 410 3.95 -15.68 -9.30
CA LEU A 410 5.26 -15.05 -9.38
C LEU A 410 5.95 -15.16 -8.02
N ILE A 411 7.12 -15.80 -7.99
CA ILE A 411 7.96 -15.89 -6.80
C ILE A 411 9.27 -15.12 -6.99
N SER A 412 9.82 -14.61 -5.89
CA SER A 412 11.13 -13.98 -5.84
C SER A 412 12.01 -14.59 -4.78
N PHE A 413 13.28 -14.79 -5.10
CA PHE A 413 14.29 -15.39 -4.23
C PHE A 413 15.68 -14.84 -4.58
N LYS A 414 16.64 -15.04 -3.69
CA LYS A 414 18.06 -14.76 -3.95
C LYS A 414 18.79 -16.03 -4.34
N ASP A 415 19.65 -15.94 -5.36
CA ASP A 415 20.57 -17.04 -5.68
C ASP A 415 21.77 -17.07 -4.71
N SER A 416 22.70 -18.01 -4.93
CA SER A 416 23.92 -18.13 -4.12
C SER A 416 24.83 -16.90 -4.16
N ASP A 417 24.74 -16.09 -5.23
CA ASP A 417 25.48 -14.83 -5.40
C ASP A 417 24.71 -13.64 -4.80
N ARG A 418 23.58 -13.91 -4.12
CA ARG A 418 22.65 -12.93 -3.53
C ARG A 418 21.91 -12.06 -4.56
N GLU A 419 21.96 -12.43 -5.83
CA GLU A 419 21.23 -11.76 -6.89
C GLU A 419 19.75 -12.12 -6.82
N THR A 420 18.89 -11.09 -6.85
CA THR A 420 17.44 -11.31 -6.82
C THR A 420 16.97 -11.84 -8.16
N LYS A 421 16.31 -13.01 -8.13
CA LYS A 421 15.64 -13.62 -9.27
C LYS A 421 14.14 -13.61 -9.06
N GLN A 422 13.45 -13.71 -10.18
CA GLN A 422 12.01 -13.93 -10.23
C GLN A 422 11.74 -15.13 -11.13
N PHE A 423 10.72 -15.90 -10.78
CA PHE A 423 10.28 -17.06 -11.54
C PHE A 423 8.77 -17.18 -11.46
N ILE A 424 8.12 -17.43 -12.60
CA ILE A 424 6.69 -17.72 -12.66
C ILE A 424 6.53 -19.23 -12.52
N VAL A 425 5.79 -19.66 -11.52
CA VAL A 425 5.38 -21.05 -11.28
C VAL A 425 4.02 -21.27 -11.95
N PRO A 426 3.94 -21.92 -13.12
CA PRO A 426 2.65 -22.16 -13.78
C PRO A 426 1.87 -23.22 -12.99
N ASN A 427 0.58 -22.99 -12.75
CA ASN A 427 -0.24 -23.93 -11.98
C ASN A 427 -0.38 -25.28 -12.70
N GLU A 428 -0.47 -25.29 -14.03
CA GLU A 428 -0.51 -26.52 -14.83
C GLU A 428 0.72 -27.43 -14.56
N GLN A 429 1.90 -26.82 -14.40
CA GLN A 429 3.15 -27.53 -14.15
C GLN A 429 3.23 -28.11 -12.72
N LEU A 430 2.41 -27.66 -11.77
CA LEU A 430 2.36 -28.23 -10.41
C LEU A 430 1.74 -29.64 -10.39
N HIS A 431 0.92 -29.96 -11.40
CA HIS A 431 0.23 -31.25 -11.51
C HIS A 431 0.91 -32.23 -12.46
N LYS A 432 1.95 -31.80 -13.20
CA LYS A 432 2.68 -32.66 -14.13
C LYS A 432 3.64 -33.58 -13.37
N PRO A 433 3.64 -34.92 -13.64
CA PRO A 433 4.56 -35.86 -13.01
C PRO A 433 6.04 -35.54 -13.28
N ALA A 434 6.33 -34.99 -14.46
CA ALA A 434 7.65 -34.49 -14.86
C ALA A 434 7.59 -32.97 -15.01
N SER A 435 7.45 -32.28 -13.87
CA SER A 435 7.40 -30.82 -13.82
C SER A 435 8.77 -30.19 -14.11
N ASP A 436 8.81 -29.21 -15.00
CA ASP A 436 10.04 -28.44 -15.28
C ASP A 436 10.30 -27.34 -14.23
N ILE A 437 9.41 -27.16 -13.25
CA ILE A 437 9.57 -26.13 -12.20
C ILE A 437 10.88 -26.34 -11.43
N ILE A 438 11.13 -27.56 -10.97
CA ILE A 438 12.26 -27.86 -10.10
C ILE A 438 13.60 -27.69 -10.84
N PRO A 439 13.82 -28.29 -12.03
CA PRO A 439 15.04 -28.05 -12.81
C PRO A 439 15.27 -26.57 -13.14
N ASN A 440 14.21 -25.83 -13.48
CA ASN A 440 14.34 -24.42 -13.83
C ASN A 440 14.69 -23.54 -12.62
N LEU A 441 14.09 -23.80 -11.46
CA LEU A 441 14.44 -23.11 -10.22
C LEU A 441 15.90 -23.40 -9.82
N SER A 442 16.33 -24.66 -9.88
CA SER A 442 17.72 -25.03 -9.59
C SER A 442 18.70 -24.40 -10.59
N LYS A 443 18.34 -24.33 -11.89
CA LYS A 443 19.15 -23.63 -12.91
C LYS A 443 19.31 -22.13 -12.61
N LEU A 444 18.34 -21.52 -11.94
CA LEU A 444 18.39 -20.12 -11.50
C LEU A 444 19.12 -19.94 -10.16
N GLY A 445 19.67 -21.00 -9.57
CA GLY A 445 20.41 -20.95 -8.30
C GLY A 445 19.54 -21.09 -7.06
N PHE A 446 18.26 -21.48 -7.19
CA PHE A 446 17.39 -21.72 -6.04
C PHE A 446 17.72 -23.06 -5.37
N TYR A 447 18.04 -23.03 -4.08
CA TYR A 447 18.31 -24.24 -3.30
C TYR A 447 17.01 -24.99 -2.96
N ILE A 448 17.00 -26.30 -3.23
CA ILE A 448 15.93 -27.23 -2.89
C ILE A 448 16.55 -28.44 -2.22
N GLY A 449 16.04 -28.84 -1.06
CA GLY A 449 16.52 -30.01 -0.33
C GLY A 449 16.33 -31.30 -1.14
N THR A 450 17.28 -32.23 -1.02
CA THR A 450 17.23 -33.51 -1.73
C THR A 450 15.96 -34.28 -1.37
N GLY A 451 15.18 -34.68 -2.38
CA GLY A 451 13.91 -35.40 -2.18
C GLY A 451 12.74 -34.52 -1.73
N MET A 452 12.93 -33.22 -1.52
CA MET A 452 11.91 -32.28 -1.02
C MET A 452 11.11 -31.60 -2.12
N SER A 453 11.35 -31.96 -3.39
CA SER A 453 10.67 -31.38 -4.56
C SER A 453 9.15 -31.49 -4.47
N ARG A 454 8.61 -32.64 -4.04
CA ARG A 454 7.16 -32.85 -3.92
C ARG A 454 6.55 -31.94 -2.85
N ASP A 455 7.26 -31.74 -1.75
CA ASP A 455 6.82 -30.89 -0.65
C ASP A 455 6.83 -29.41 -1.04
N LEU A 456 7.84 -28.96 -1.79
CA LEU A 456 7.88 -27.61 -2.35
C LEU A 456 6.72 -27.37 -3.33
N LEU A 457 6.46 -28.31 -4.25
CA LEU A 457 5.34 -28.20 -5.19
C LEU A 457 4.00 -28.19 -4.45
N GLY A 458 3.86 -29.02 -3.41
CA GLY A 458 2.67 -29.03 -2.54
C GLY A 458 2.43 -27.70 -1.84
N TYR A 459 3.48 -27.10 -1.29
CA TYR A 459 3.42 -25.77 -0.68
C TYR A 459 3.02 -24.70 -1.73
N LEU A 460 3.72 -24.64 -2.87
CA LEU A 460 3.41 -23.70 -3.95
C LEU A 460 1.99 -23.86 -4.51
N ASN A 461 1.39 -25.04 -4.39
CA ASN A 461 0.01 -25.29 -4.81
C ASN A 461 -1.01 -24.63 -3.87
N ILE A 462 -0.77 -24.67 -2.55
CA ILE A 462 -1.71 -24.13 -1.55
C ILE A 462 -1.49 -22.64 -1.24
N THR A 463 -0.32 -22.09 -1.58
CA THR A 463 -0.01 -20.69 -1.27
C THR A 463 -0.86 -19.71 -2.08
N THR A 464 -1.37 -18.69 -1.41
CA THR A 464 -2.18 -17.62 -2.01
C THR A 464 -1.43 -16.30 -2.02
N ALA A 465 -1.80 -15.39 -2.94
CA ALA A 465 -1.33 -14.00 -2.93
C ALA A 465 -2.51 -13.05 -3.17
N LYS A 466 -2.44 -11.85 -2.60
CA LYS A 466 -3.47 -10.80 -2.77
C LYS A 466 -3.35 -10.11 -4.13
N GLU A 467 -2.11 -9.87 -4.56
CA GLU A 467 -1.78 -9.18 -5.81
C GLU A 467 -2.09 -10.05 -7.04
N ARG A 468 -2.56 -9.41 -8.11
CA ARG A 468 -2.78 -10.02 -9.42
C ARG A 468 -1.92 -9.36 -10.48
N ILE A 469 -1.30 -10.18 -11.33
CA ILE A 469 -0.36 -9.77 -12.36
C ILE A 469 -0.82 -10.35 -13.70
N THR A 470 -1.06 -9.49 -14.69
CA THR A 470 -1.36 -9.91 -16.06
C THR A 470 -0.05 -10.04 -16.85
N LEU A 471 0.09 -11.16 -17.55
CA LEU A 471 1.25 -11.47 -18.38
C LEU A 471 0.98 -11.03 -19.82
N ALA A 472 1.74 -10.02 -20.26
CA ALA A 472 1.73 -9.58 -21.65
C ALA A 472 2.61 -10.52 -22.49
N THR A 473 2.13 -10.87 -23.69
CA THR A 473 2.83 -11.77 -24.62
C THR A 473 3.81 -11.04 -25.55
N SER A 474 3.77 -9.71 -25.57
CA SER A 474 4.66 -8.83 -26.32
C SER A 474 4.98 -7.58 -25.50
N THR A 475 6.03 -6.86 -25.88
CA THR A 475 6.29 -5.48 -25.39
C THR A 475 5.38 -4.47 -26.12
N GLY A 476 5.53 -3.19 -25.80
CA GLY A 476 4.79 -2.11 -26.46
C GLY A 476 3.50 -1.72 -25.74
N TRP A 477 2.56 -1.13 -26.46
CA TRP A 477 1.30 -0.69 -25.88
C TRP A 477 0.42 -1.87 -25.46
N PHE A 478 -0.12 -1.76 -24.25
CA PHE A 478 -1.02 -2.71 -23.64
C PHE A 478 -2.25 -1.98 -23.13
N ASN A 479 -3.43 -2.35 -23.64
CA ASN A 479 -4.71 -1.71 -23.33
C ASN A 479 -4.66 -0.16 -23.44
N ASP A 480 -3.94 0.36 -24.43
CA ASP A 480 -3.82 1.78 -24.79
C ASP A 480 -3.27 2.75 -23.72
N HIS A 481 -2.95 2.26 -22.52
CA HIS A 481 -2.59 3.10 -21.36
C HIS A 481 -1.32 2.64 -20.62
N LEU A 482 -0.83 1.44 -20.94
CA LEU A 482 0.40 0.90 -20.38
C LEU A 482 1.40 0.63 -21.49
N PHE A 483 2.65 1.03 -21.30
CA PHE A 483 3.75 0.68 -22.18
C PHE A 483 4.61 -0.39 -21.52
N VAL A 484 4.49 -1.62 -22.00
CA VAL A 484 5.16 -2.79 -21.44
C VAL A 484 6.57 -2.90 -22.02
N LEU A 485 7.54 -2.86 -21.12
CA LEU A 485 8.95 -3.12 -21.41
C LEU A 485 9.34 -4.51 -20.87
N PRO A 486 10.48 -5.07 -21.32
CA PRO A 486 11.01 -6.33 -20.80
C PRO A 486 11.18 -6.42 -19.28
N GLU A 487 11.51 -5.30 -18.61
CA GLU A 487 11.79 -5.27 -17.17
C GLU A 487 10.84 -4.40 -16.35
N SER A 488 10.04 -3.57 -17.03
CA SER A 488 9.19 -2.59 -16.39
C SER A 488 7.92 -2.39 -17.20
N THR A 489 6.97 -1.68 -16.63
CA THR A 489 5.79 -1.22 -17.36
C THR A 489 5.60 0.24 -16.97
N ILE A 490 5.48 1.09 -17.98
CA ILE A 490 5.30 2.53 -17.82
C ILE A 490 3.81 2.83 -17.96
N GLY A 491 3.28 3.69 -17.10
CA GLY A 491 1.86 4.07 -17.08
C GLY A 491 1.14 3.58 -15.83
N SER A 492 -0.06 4.12 -15.61
CA SER A 492 -0.85 3.93 -14.39
C SER A 492 -1.96 2.91 -14.62
N SER A 493 -1.99 1.84 -13.83
CA SER A 493 -3.05 0.83 -13.87
C SER A 493 -3.29 0.22 -12.50
N THR A 494 -4.54 -0.08 -12.20
CA THR A 494 -4.96 -0.82 -11.00
C THR A 494 -4.48 -2.28 -11.01
N SER A 495 -4.14 -2.81 -12.18
CA SER A 495 -3.63 -4.16 -12.38
C SER A 495 -2.17 -4.13 -12.82
N LYS A 496 -1.29 -4.85 -12.12
CA LYS A 496 0.11 -5.00 -12.52
C LYS A 496 0.19 -5.80 -13.81
N VAL A 497 0.95 -5.30 -14.77
CA VAL A 497 1.25 -6.00 -16.03
C VAL A 497 2.74 -6.28 -16.07
N MET A 498 3.13 -7.44 -16.60
CA MET A 498 4.51 -7.86 -16.76
C MET A 498 4.67 -8.57 -18.09
N TYR A 499 5.76 -8.31 -18.82
CA TYR A 499 6.08 -9.08 -20.02
C TYR A 499 6.52 -10.50 -19.67
N GLN A 500 5.89 -11.50 -20.28
CA GLN A 500 6.24 -12.90 -20.11
C GLN A 500 7.37 -13.29 -21.07
N LEU A 501 8.62 -13.20 -20.62
CA LEU A 501 9.73 -13.77 -21.38
C LEU A 501 9.69 -15.30 -21.35
N SER A 502 9.41 -15.89 -22.52
CA SER A 502 9.59 -17.32 -22.76
C SER A 502 11.07 -17.62 -23.02
N GLY A 503 11.78 -18.13 -22.00
CA GLY A 503 13.14 -18.64 -22.14
C GLY A 503 14.22 -17.55 -22.11
N ARG A 504 14.69 -17.21 -20.89
CA ARG A 504 15.82 -16.28 -20.70
C ARG A 504 17.05 -16.67 -21.54
N LYS A 505 17.47 -15.77 -22.44
CA LYS A 505 18.90 -15.47 -22.60
C LYS A 505 19.22 -14.26 -21.74
N LYS A 506 20.35 -14.33 -21.01
CA LYS A 506 20.88 -13.29 -20.12
C LYS A 506 21.07 -11.92 -20.80
N SER A 507 21.00 -11.87 -22.14
CA SER A 507 21.26 -10.70 -22.98
C SER A 507 20.12 -9.69 -23.03
N GLU A 508 18.86 -10.07 -22.88
CA GLU A 508 17.73 -9.12 -23.09
C GLU A 508 17.65 -8.06 -21.99
N ARG A 509 18.03 -8.42 -20.75
CA ARG A 509 18.19 -7.51 -19.61
C ARG A 509 19.20 -6.38 -19.85
N SER A 510 20.13 -6.59 -20.79
CA SER A 510 21.19 -5.64 -21.11
C SER A 510 20.82 -4.73 -22.29
N GLN A 511 19.72 -5.00 -23.00
CA GLN A 511 19.42 -4.35 -24.27
C GLN A 511 18.81 -2.97 -24.10
N LEU A 512 17.93 -2.81 -23.10
CA LEU A 512 17.34 -1.51 -22.73
C LEU A 512 18.05 -0.83 -21.56
N ALA A 513 19.28 -1.26 -21.27
CA ALA A 513 20.02 -0.74 -20.14
C ALA A 513 20.40 0.73 -20.38
N GLN A 514 20.06 1.58 -19.42
CA GLN A 514 20.60 2.93 -19.35
C GLN A 514 22.08 2.87 -18.96
N SER A 515 22.89 3.64 -19.67
CA SER A 515 24.30 3.86 -19.36
C SER A 515 24.55 5.36 -19.37
N GLU A 516 25.18 5.87 -18.31
CA GLU A 516 25.45 7.31 -18.10
C GLU A 516 24.16 8.16 -18.01
N SER A 517 24.33 9.49 -18.05
CA SER A 517 23.25 10.47 -17.94
C SER A 517 22.63 10.88 -19.29
N LEU A 518 21.42 11.45 -19.26
CA LEU A 518 20.78 12.03 -20.44
C LEU A 518 21.59 13.20 -21.00
N GLU A 519 22.17 14.02 -20.13
CA GLU A 519 23.04 15.14 -20.49
C GLU A 519 24.26 14.66 -21.29
N ASP A 520 24.86 13.56 -20.86
CA ASP A 520 25.97 12.94 -21.57
C ASP A 520 25.55 12.43 -22.94
N TRP A 521 24.39 11.76 -23.04
CA TRP A 521 23.86 11.33 -24.33
C TRP A 521 23.60 12.51 -25.27
N GLN A 522 22.99 13.58 -24.76
CA GLN A 522 22.71 14.78 -25.54
C GLN A 522 24.00 15.41 -26.08
N LYS A 523 25.03 15.54 -25.23
CA LYS A 523 26.33 16.13 -25.56
C LYS A 523 27.16 15.25 -26.51
N LEU A 524 27.19 13.95 -26.27
CA LEU A 524 28.09 13.02 -26.97
C LEU A 524 27.49 12.47 -28.26
N ILE A 525 26.16 12.30 -28.33
CA ILE A 525 25.46 11.70 -29.47
C ILE A 525 24.61 12.73 -30.20
N SER A 526 23.58 13.28 -29.53
CA SER A 526 22.55 14.09 -30.22
C SER A 526 23.12 15.37 -30.84
N ALA A 527 24.02 16.06 -30.12
CA ALA A 527 24.65 17.29 -30.59
C ALA A 527 25.50 17.06 -31.86
N LYS A 528 26.07 15.86 -32.02
CA LYS A 528 26.84 15.49 -33.23
C LYS A 528 25.95 15.15 -34.42
N CYS A 529 24.66 14.89 -34.19
CA CYS A 529 23.70 14.59 -35.25
C CYS A 529 23.19 15.86 -35.94
N ALA A 530 23.27 17.02 -35.26
CA ALA A 530 22.81 18.30 -35.79
C ALA A 530 23.45 18.61 -37.16
N GLY A 531 22.63 18.97 -38.14
CA GLY A 531 23.08 19.24 -39.52
C GLY A 531 23.33 17.99 -40.38
N ASN A 532 23.32 16.78 -39.81
CA ASN A 532 23.40 15.53 -40.59
C ASN A 532 22.01 14.90 -40.74
N THR A 533 21.38 15.14 -41.89
CA THR A 533 20.01 14.68 -42.20
C THR A 533 19.79 13.17 -42.02
N ARG A 534 20.83 12.34 -42.21
CA ARG A 534 20.74 10.87 -42.09
C ARG A 534 20.72 10.43 -40.64
N LEU A 535 21.53 11.06 -39.79
CA LEU A 535 21.56 10.78 -38.35
C LEU A 535 20.31 11.34 -37.66
N VAL A 536 19.89 12.55 -38.04
CA VAL A 536 18.62 13.13 -37.57
C VAL A 536 17.46 12.22 -37.94
N PHE A 537 17.39 11.76 -39.20
CA PHE A 537 16.35 10.81 -39.62
C PHE A 537 16.35 9.53 -38.79
N SER A 538 17.52 8.93 -38.53
CA SER A 538 17.64 7.75 -37.67
C SER A 538 17.12 7.97 -36.25
N LEU A 539 17.41 9.12 -35.63
CA LEU A 539 16.87 9.48 -34.32
C LEU A 539 15.35 9.63 -34.38
N CYS A 540 14.83 10.33 -35.38
CA CYS A 540 13.39 10.51 -35.57
C CYS A 540 12.65 9.17 -35.70
N VAL A 541 13.20 8.21 -36.46
CA VAL A 541 12.62 6.86 -36.57
C VAL A 541 12.58 6.15 -35.22
N ALA A 542 13.66 6.24 -34.43
CA ALA A 542 13.72 5.60 -33.11
C ALA A 542 12.72 6.20 -32.11
N PHE A 543 12.51 7.52 -32.14
CA PHE A 543 11.52 8.21 -31.30
C PHE A 543 10.08 8.01 -31.78
N ALA A 544 9.87 7.89 -33.09
CA ALA A 544 8.54 7.75 -33.66
C ALA A 544 7.91 6.37 -33.36
N ALA A 545 8.71 5.32 -33.21
CA ALA A 545 8.24 3.94 -33.02
C ALA A 545 7.11 3.78 -31.97
N PRO A 546 7.26 4.23 -30.71
CA PRO A 546 6.18 4.11 -29.71
C PRO A 546 4.99 5.04 -29.99
N LEU A 547 5.12 6.03 -30.87
CA LEU A 547 4.04 6.97 -31.18
C LEU A 547 3.13 6.47 -32.31
N LEU A 548 3.57 5.50 -33.11
CA LEU A 548 2.83 5.05 -34.30
C LEU A 548 1.45 4.48 -33.95
N ASN A 549 1.38 3.58 -32.97
CA ASN A 549 0.13 3.01 -32.50
C ASN A 549 -0.81 4.09 -31.91
N VAL A 550 -0.25 5.02 -31.11
CA VAL A 550 -1.01 6.15 -30.52
C VAL A 550 -1.64 7.04 -31.59
N LEU A 551 -0.92 7.25 -32.70
CA LEU A 551 -1.38 8.06 -33.82
C LEU A 551 -2.28 7.27 -34.80
N GLY A 552 -2.45 5.96 -34.60
CA GLY A 552 -3.17 5.09 -35.53
C GLY A 552 -2.51 5.01 -36.91
N VAL A 553 -1.17 5.11 -36.96
CA VAL A 553 -0.38 5.07 -38.20
C VAL A 553 0.37 3.74 -38.28
N ASP A 554 0.34 3.11 -39.45
CA ASP A 554 1.07 1.86 -39.68
C ASP A 554 2.60 2.04 -39.58
N GLY A 555 3.26 0.99 -39.09
CA GLY A 555 4.71 0.85 -39.09
C GLY A 555 5.34 0.82 -40.48
N GLY A 556 6.65 1.04 -40.54
CA GLY A 556 7.42 0.99 -41.79
C GLY A 556 8.83 0.46 -41.61
N VAL A 557 9.40 -0.06 -42.70
CA VAL A 557 10.78 -0.55 -42.75
C VAL A 557 11.64 0.44 -43.54
N PHE A 558 12.70 0.95 -42.92
CA PHE A 558 13.65 1.84 -43.56
C PHE A 558 15.00 1.14 -43.77
N SER A 559 15.48 1.13 -45.01
CA SER A 559 16.78 0.53 -45.36
C SER A 559 17.77 1.60 -45.81
N LEU A 560 18.81 1.83 -45.01
CA LEU A 560 19.93 2.69 -45.39
C LEU A 560 20.82 1.98 -46.42
N LYS A 561 20.69 2.34 -47.70
CA LYS A 561 21.48 1.76 -48.80
C LYS A 561 22.64 2.67 -49.20
N GLY A 562 23.82 2.08 -49.37
CA GLY A 562 25.00 2.79 -49.84
C GLY A 562 26.27 1.95 -49.79
N ALA A 563 27.36 2.48 -50.38
CA ALA A 563 28.68 1.86 -50.35
C ALA A 563 29.14 1.58 -48.90
N SER A 564 30.10 0.67 -48.74
CA SER A 564 30.70 0.41 -47.42
C SER A 564 31.33 1.70 -46.85
N THR A 565 31.43 1.79 -45.52
CA THR A 565 32.12 2.90 -44.84
C THR A 565 31.49 4.29 -45.09
N LYS A 566 30.18 4.34 -45.34
CA LYS A 566 29.41 5.60 -45.48
C LYS A 566 28.51 5.93 -44.28
N GLY A 567 28.76 5.30 -43.12
CA GLY A 567 28.06 5.61 -41.87
C GLY A 567 26.70 4.93 -41.66
N LYS A 568 26.41 3.83 -42.36
CA LYS A 568 25.15 3.07 -42.20
C LYS A 568 25.00 2.48 -40.79
N SER A 569 25.97 1.68 -40.35
CA SER A 569 25.97 1.11 -39.00
C SER A 569 26.07 2.18 -37.93
N THR A 570 26.78 3.29 -38.19
CA THR A 570 26.79 4.46 -37.30
C THR A 570 25.38 5.03 -37.10
N ALA A 571 24.61 5.19 -38.18
CA ALA A 571 23.25 5.69 -38.10
C ALA A 571 22.31 4.71 -37.37
N GLN A 572 22.55 3.40 -37.49
CA GLN A 572 21.84 2.38 -36.71
C GLN A 572 22.20 2.41 -35.23
N HIS A 573 23.49 2.53 -34.88
CA HIS A 573 23.92 2.68 -33.48
C HIS A 573 23.34 3.95 -32.84
N VAL A 574 23.25 5.05 -33.61
CA VAL A 574 22.61 6.29 -33.15
C VAL A 574 21.12 6.07 -32.84
N ALA A 575 20.38 5.40 -33.74
CA ALA A 575 18.98 5.03 -33.48
C ALA A 575 18.85 4.11 -32.25
N ALA A 576 19.73 3.11 -32.11
CA ALA A 576 19.73 2.18 -30.99
C ALA A 576 19.99 2.88 -29.66
N SER A 577 20.87 3.90 -29.65
CA SER A 577 21.24 4.64 -28.45
C SER A 577 20.09 5.38 -27.75
N VAL A 578 18.94 5.54 -28.41
CA VAL A 578 17.72 6.06 -27.79
C VAL A 578 17.15 5.08 -26.77
N TRP A 579 17.29 3.78 -27.02
CA TRP A 579 16.67 2.72 -26.23
C TRP A 579 17.68 1.86 -25.46
N GLY A 580 18.93 1.80 -25.91
CA GLY A 580 20.01 1.15 -25.18
C GLY A 580 21.31 1.02 -25.98
N SER A 581 22.17 0.07 -25.61
CA SER A 581 23.51 -0.03 -26.22
C SER A 581 23.44 -0.32 -27.73
N GLY A 582 24.09 0.50 -28.55
CA GLY A 582 24.15 0.28 -30.01
C GLY A 582 24.95 -0.95 -30.44
N ALA A 583 25.65 -1.64 -29.53
CA ALA A 583 26.45 -2.81 -29.85
C ALA A 583 25.60 -3.99 -30.36
N THR A 584 26.03 -4.64 -31.44
CA THR A 584 25.33 -5.81 -32.02
C THR A 584 25.38 -7.05 -31.12
N THR A 585 26.41 -7.17 -30.28
CA THR A 585 26.56 -8.27 -29.33
C THR A 585 26.14 -7.82 -27.95
N GLY A 586 24.98 -8.30 -27.48
CA GLY A 586 24.47 -8.00 -26.14
C GLY A 586 23.88 -6.60 -25.96
N GLY A 587 23.90 -5.76 -27.00
CA GLY A 587 23.15 -4.50 -27.06
C GLY A 587 21.85 -4.63 -27.87
N TYR A 588 21.22 -3.49 -28.10
CA TYR A 588 19.91 -3.31 -28.73
C TYR A 588 19.91 -3.58 -30.24
N SER A 589 21.04 -3.41 -30.92
CA SER A 589 21.16 -3.73 -32.34
C SER A 589 21.26 -5.25 -32.54
N HIS A 590 20.61 -5.77 -33.57
CA HIS A 590 20.64 -7.21 -33.89
C HIS A 590 21.22 -7.48 -35.28
N SER A 591 21.88 -8.63 -35.45
CA SER A 591 22.25 -9.11 -36.78
C SER A 591 21.02 -9.68 -37.49
N CYS A 592 20.82 -9.30 -38.74
CA CYS A 592 19.78 -9.86 -39.60
C CYS A 592 20.07 -11.33 -39.99
N ASN A 593 21.30 -11.82 -39.76
CA ASN A 593 21.69 -13.21 -40.01
C ASN A 593 21.17 -14.15 -38.91
N THR A 594 19.86 -14.34 -38.87
CA THR A 594 19.15 -15.23 -37.95
C THR A 594 18.06 -16.01 -38.68
N THR A 595 17.46 -16.98 -38.00
CA THR A 595 16.32 -17.74 -38.54
C THR A 595 15.04 -16.89 -38.55
N LEU A 596 14.06 -17.24 -39.39
CA LEU A 596 12.77 -16.54 -39.43
C LEU A 596 12.09 -16.50 -38.04
N VAL A 597 12.07 -17.63 -37.34
CA VAL A 597 11.59 -17.74 -35.96
C VAL A 597 12.36 -16.79 -35.02
N GLY A 598 13.67 -16.65 -35.22
CA GLY A 598 14.49 -15.69 -34.47
C GLY A 598 14.07 -14.24 -34.72
N ILE A 599 13.70 -13.88 -35.95
CA ILE A 599 13.17 -12.54 -36.27
C ILE A 599 11.80 -12.32 -35.61
N GLU A 600 10.91 -13.32 -35.63
CA GLU A 600 9.58 -13.23 -34.99
C GLU A 600 9.68 -13.01 -33.48
N VAL A 601 10.60 -13.72 -32.81
CA VAL A 601 10.88 -13.51 -31.37
C VAL A 601 11.39 -12.09 -31.12
N LEU A 602 12.32 -11.61 -31.95
CA LEU A 602 12.84 -10.24 -31.85
C LEU A 602 11.73 -9.21 -32.07
N ALA A 603 10.87 -9.40 -33.07
CA ALA A 603 9.75 -8.51 -33.34
C ALA A 603 8.74 -8.47 -32.18
N THR A 604 8.47 -9.62 -31.55
CA THR A 604 7.58 -9.71 -30.37
C THR A 604 8.15 -8.95 -29.17
N ALA A 605 9.47 -9.00 -28.98
CA ALA A 605 10.18 -8.27 -27.94
C ALA A 605 10.40 -6.77 -28.27
N HIS A 606 10.17 -6.37 -29.52
CA HIS A 606 10.29 -4.99 -30.00
C HIS A 606 8.95 -4.49 -30.58
N ASN A 607 7.83 -4.91 -30.00
CA ASN A 607 6.53 -4.38 -30.42
C ASN A 607 6.37 -2.94 -29.91
N ASP A 608 5.89 -2.04 -30.76
CA ASP A 608 5.91 -0.57 -30.58
C ASP A 608 7.29 0.03 -30.22
N LEU A 609 8.36 -0.70 -30.51
CA LEU A 609 9.75 -0.28 -30.33
C LEU A 609 10.49 -0.40 -31.66
N PRO A 610 11.56 0.39 -31.90
CA PRO A 610 12.31 0.26 -33.14
C PRO A 610 13.11 -1.05 -33.13
N LEU A 611 12.92 -1.90 -34.14
CA LEU A 611 13.76 -3.09 -34.35
C LEU A 611 14.92 -2.74 -35.29
N ILE A 612 16.16 -2.80 -34.78
CA ILE A 612 17.36 -2.41 -35.54
C ILE A 612 18.12 -3.65 -36.00
N LEU A 613 18.15 -3.86 -37.32
CA LEU A 613 18.81 -5.00 -37.96
C LEU A 613 20.00 -4.53 -38.81
N ASP A 614 21.22 -4.94 -38.46
CA ASP A 614 22.41 -4.72 -39.28
C ASP A 614 22.70 -5.95 -40.17
N GLU A 615 23.53 -5.73 -41.19
CA GLU A 615 24.08 -6.74 -42.10
C GLU A 615 23.06 -7.47 -42.98
N LEU A 616 22.08 -6.77 -43.53
CA LEU A 616 21.09 -7.37 -44.46
C LEU A 616 21.71 -8.15 -45.65
N LYS A 617 22.97 -7.85 -46.02
CA LYS A 617 23.72 -8.56 -47.07
C LYS A 617 24.11 -10.00 -46.72
N SER A 618 24.18 -10.36 -45.44
CA SER A 618 24.57 -11.71 -44.99
C SER A 618 23.37 -12.66 -44.83
N VAL A 619 22.16 -12.17 -45.13
CA VAL A 619 20.90 -12.91 -44.99
C VAL A 619 20.63 -13.77 -46.23
N ASN A 620 20.00 -14.93 -46.03
CA ASN A 620 19.51 -15.75 -47.13
C ASN A 620 18.54 -14.94 -48.02
N PRO A 621 18.76 -14.82 -49.34
CA PRO A 621 17.90 -14.05 -50.23
C PRO A 621 16.42 -14.42 -50.13
N LYS A 622 16.10 -15.69 -49.88
CA LYS A 622 14.72 -16.17 -49.71
C LYS A 622 13.99 -15.60 -48.49
N LEU A 623 14.71 -15.11 -47.49
CA LEU A 623 14.14 -14.49 -46.30
C LEU A 623 13.88 -12.99 -46.50
N VAL A 624 14.51 -12.36 -47.49
CA VAL A 624 14.47 -10.90 -47.71
C VAL A 624 13.47 -10.52 -48.82
N GLY A 625 13.14 -11.46 -49.71
CA GLY A 625 12.25 -11.26 -50.86
C GLY A 625 12.95 -11.55 -52.18
#